data_AF-A0A661CVX3-F1
#
_entry.id   AF-A0A661CVX3-F1
#
_cell.length_a   1.000
_cell.length_b   1.000
_cell.length_c   1.000
_cell.angle_alpha   90.00
_cell.angle_beta   90.00
_cell.angle_gamma   90.00
#
_symmetry.space_group_name_H-M   'P 1'
#
loop_
_entity.id
_entity.type
_entity.pdbx_description
1 polymer ?
#
loop_
_entity_poly.entity_id
_entity_poly.type
_entity_poly.pdbx_seq_one_letter_code
_entity_poly.pdbx_strand_id
1 'polypeptide(L)'
;MNTPTIEKLEPLAAPLQGINLIEASAGTGKTYTITTLFIRLILERNLTVDTILVVTFTEAATEELRDRIRRRLRETLTAFEQGKCNDDVLAKLIAQCEDRNDAIFRLTNALRGFDEAAILTI
;
A
#
# COMPACT_ATOMS: atom_id res chain seq x y z
N MET A 1 7.23 4.03 32.86
CA MET A 1 6.77 3.43 31.59
C MET A 1 6.28 4.59 30.74
N ASN A 2 6.91 4.88 29.59
CA ASN A 2 6.39 5.89 28.68
C ASN A 2 5.19 5.27 27.96
N THR A 3 4.01 5.86 28.15
CA THR A 3 2.85 5.56 27.32
C THR A 3 3.18 6.03 25.90
N PRO A 4 3.12 5.18 24.86
CA PRO A 4 3.27 5.64 23.50
C PRO A 4 2.16 6.65 23.19
N THR A 5 2.52 7.87 22.83
CA THR A 5 1.57 8.87 22.34
C THR A 5 1.08 8.42 20.97
N ILE A 6 -0.23 8.17 20.85
CA ILE A 6 -0.85 7.82 19.57
C ILE A 6 -1.09 9.11 18.79
N GLU A 7 -0.32 9.30 17.73
CA GLU A 7 -0.45 10.44 16.83
C GLU A 7 -1.42 10.11 15.68
N LYS A 8 -1.99 11.16 15.08
CA LYS A 8 -2.85 11.00 13.90
C LYS A 8 -2.02 10.41 12.77
N LEU A 9 -2.45 9.26 12.27
CA LEU A 9 -1.77 8.58 11.17
C LEU A 9 -1.90 9.37 9.87
N GLU A 10 -0.76 9.72 9.28
CA GLU A 10 -0.64 10.16 7.89
C GLU A 10 -0.02 9.02 7.07
N PRO A 11 -0.81 8.31 6.23
CA PRO A 11 -0.35 7.08 5.56
C PRO A 11 0.90 7.22 4.69
N LEU A 12 1.18 8.41 4.17
CA LEU A 12 2.39 8.71 3.39
C LEU A 12 3.62 9.01 4.25
N ALA A 13 3.43 9.40 5.51
CA ALA A 13 4.53 9.69 6.43
C ALA A 13 4.85 8.51 7.36
N ALA A 14 3.97 7.51 7.42
CA ALA A 14 4.16 6.32 8.23
C ALA A 14 5.51 5.63 7.93
N PRO A 15 6.31 5.27 8.94
CA PRO A 15 7.56 4.55 8.73
C PRO A 15 7.32 3.19 8.05
N LEU A 16 8.16 2.85 7.08
CA LEU A 16 8.15 1.54 6.40
C LEU A 16 9.20 0.56 6.99
N GLN A 17 9.68 0.84 8.20
CA GLN A 17 10.69 0.06 8.91
C GLN A 17 10.32 -0.06 10.39
N GLY A 18 10.87 -1.10 11.03
CA GLY A 18 10.62 -1.36 12.43
C GLY A 18 9.18 -1.81 12.71
N ILE A 19 8.78 -1.69 13.96
CA ILE A 19 7.45 -2.08 14.43
C ILE A 19 6.60 -0.82 14.54
N ASN A 20 5.47 -0.80 13.82
CA ASN A 20 4.50 0.28 13.85
C ASN A 20 3.16 -0.26 14.35
N LEU A 21 2.62 0.35 15.39
CA LEU A 21 1.27 0.05 15.88
C LEU A 21 0.32 1.11 15.35
N ILE A 22 -0.63 0.70 14.52
CA ILE A 22 -1.67 1.58 13.97
C ILE A 22 -2.99 1.24 14.64
N GLU A 23 -3.48 2.15 15.47
CA GLU A 23 -4.83 2.06 16.00
C GLU A 23 -5.82 2.61 14.97
N ALA A 24 -6.90 1.87 14.73
CA ALA A 24 -7.96 2.31 13.84
C ALA A 24 -9.31 1.78 14.32
N SER A 25 -10.33 2.62 14.28
CA SER A 25 -11.72 2.24 14.63
C SER A 25 -12.52 1.88 13.38
N ALA A 26 -13.79 1.50 13.54
CA ALA A 26 -14.67 1.31 12.40
C ALA A 26 -14.80 2.61 11.59
N GLY A 27 -14.74 2.54 10.27
CA GLY A 27 -14.91 3.69 9.38
C GLY A 27 -13.70 4.61 9.22
N THR A 28 -12.56 4.37 9.88
CA THR A 28 -11.38 5.27 9.83
C THR A 28 -10.39 4.95 8.70
N GLY A 29 -10.83 4.30 7.63
CA GLY A 29 -9.97 4.05 6.46
C GLY A 29 -8.86 3.02 6.66
N LYS A 30 -9.07 1.99 7.51
CA LYS A 30 -8.11 0.87 7.72
C LYS A 30 -7.59 0.30 6.41
N THR A 31 -8.53 -0.08 5.55
CA THR A 31 -8.19 -0.75 4.30
C THR A 31 -7.48 0.20 3.34
N TYR A 32 -7.87 1.48 3.32
CA TYR A 32 -7.18 2.52 2.56
C TYR A 32 -5.72 2.70 3.03
N THR A 33 -5.51 2.65 4.34
CA THR A 33 -4.18 2.73 4.93
C THR A 33 -3.33 1.53 4.52
N ILE A 34 -3.85 0.31 4.67
CA ILE A 34 -3.12 -0.92 4.33
C ILE A 34 -2.75 -0.93 2.84
N THR A 35 -3.70 -0.62 1.94
CA THR A 35 -3.40 -0.57 0.50
C THR A 35 -2.38 0.51 0.18
N THR A 36 -2.44 1.67 0.82
CA THR A 36 -1.44 2.75 0.65
C THR A 36 -0.06 2.29 1.10
N LEU A 37 0.07 1.67 2.27
CA LEU A 37 1.35 1.15 2.76
C LEU A 37 1.90 0.06 1.83
N PHE A 38 1.05 -0.82 1.31
CA PHE A 38 1.44 -1.85 0.35
C PHE A 38 2.06 -1.24 -0.92
N ILE A 39 1.42 -0.22 -1.51
CA ILE A 39 1.96 0.51 -2.67
C ILE A 39 3.29 1.17 -2.33
N ARG A 40 3.38 1.84 -1.18
CA ARG A 40 4.60 2.49 -0.72
C ARG A 40 5.76 1.51 -0.54
N LEU A 41 5.51 0.31 -0.03
CA LEU A 41 6.54 -0.73 0.08
C LEU A 41 7.12 -1.14 -1.28
N ILE A 42 6.29 -1.19 -2.33
CA ILE A 42 6.76 -1.49 -3.69
C ILE A 42 7.56 -0.32 -4.25
N LEU A 43 7.02 0.89 -4.15
CA LEU A 43 7.62 2.08 -4.78
C LEU A 43 8.85 2.58 -4.03
N GLU A 44 8.76 2.76 -2.71
CA GLU A 44 9.82 3.36 -1.89
C GLU A 44 10.87 2.35 -1.43
N ARG A 45 10.48 1.07 -1.29
CA ARG A 45 11.37 0.02 -0.75
C ARG A 45 11.76 -1.05 -1.77
N ASN A 46 11.28 -0.93 -3.00
CA ASN A 46 11.57 -1.86 -4.10
C ASN A 46 11.25 -3.32 -3.73
N LEU A 47 10.19 -3.53 -2.97
CA LEU A 47 9.72 -4.88 -2.62
C LEU A 47 8.83 -5.44 -3.72
N THR A 48 8.95 -6.75 -3.95
CA THR A 48 8.04 -7.52 -4.80
C THR A 48 6.86 -8.02 -3.98
N VAL A 49 5.73 -8.29 -4.62
CA VAL A 49 4.47 -8.62 -3.94
C VAL A 49 4.53 -9.91 -3.11
N ASP A 50 5.37 -10.87 -3.50
CA ASP A 50 5.64 -12.12 -2.81
C ASP A 50 6.47 -11.92 -1.53
N THR A 51 7.16 -10.78 -1.40
CA THR A 51 7.94 -10.43 -0.19
C THR A 51 7.17 -9.59 0.83
N ILE A 52 5.90 -9.26 0.54
CA ILE A 52 5.03 -8.50 1.43
C ILE A 52 3.96 -9.43 2.00
N LEU A 53 4.09 -9.77 3.28
CA LEU A 53 3.10 -10.58 4.01
C LEU A 53 2.00 -9.68 4.58
N VAL A 54 0.75 -9.98 4.22
CA VAL A 54 -0.44 -9.37 4.78
C VAL A 54 -1.31 -10.47 5.38
N VAL A 55 -1.75 -10.28 6.61
CA VAL A 55 -2.46 -11.31 7.36
C VAL A 55 -3.77 -10.76 7.93
N THR A 56 -4.86 -11.48 7.73
CA THR A 56 -6.23 -11.11 8.11
C THR A 56 -6.90 -12.21 8.95
N PHE A 57 -7.98 -11.85 9.66
CA PHE A 57 -8.66 -12.79 10.58
C PHE A 57 -9.73 -13.65 9.90
N THR A 58 -10.28 -13.23 8.76
CA THR A 58 -11.35 -13.95 8.08
C THR A 58 -11.05 -14.06 6.59
N GLU A 59 -11.45 -15.18 5.98
CA GLU A 59 -11.32 -15.40 4.53
C GLU A 59 -12.00 -14.28 3.72
N ALA A 60 -13.18 -13.82 4.17
CA ALA A 60 -13.87 -12.72 3.51
C ALA A 60 -13.06 -11.42 3.53
N ALA A 61 -12.36 -11.12 4.64
CA ALA A 61 -11.50 -9.95 4.72
C ALA A 61 -10.23 -10.11 3.87
N THR A 62 -9.70 -11.33 3.78
CA THR A 62 -8.56 -11.68 2.92
C THR A 62 -8.88 -11.40 1.45
N GLU A 63 -10.00 -11.93 0.95
CA GLU A 63 -10.45 -11.73 -0.43
C GLU A 63 -10.78 -10.26 -0.72
N GLU A 64 -11.49 -9.58 0.19
CA GLU A 64 -11.79 -8.15 0.03
C GLU A 64 -10.50 -7.31 -0.05
N LEU A 65 -9.52 -7.61 0.81
CA LEU A 65 -8.26 -6.89 0.84
C LEU A 65 -7.43 -7.16 -0.42
N ARG A 66 -7.41 -8.41 -0.89
CA ARG A 66 -6.75 -8.80 -2.14
C ARG A 66 -7.31 -8.03 -3.33
N ASP A 67 -8.63 -7.96 -3.47
CA ASP A 67 -9.29 -7.18 -4.52
C ASP A 67 -8.96 -5.68 -4.43
N ARG A 68 -8.95 -5.13 -3.21
CA ARG A 68 -8.63 -3.72 -2.98
C ARG A 68 -7.18 -3.39 -3.30
N ILE A 69 -6.21 -4.24 -2.92
CA ILE A 69 -4.81 -4.04 -3.26
C ILE A 69 -4.61 -4.12 -4.78
N ARG A 70 -5.20 -5.13 -5.45
CA ARG A 70 -5.09 -5.28 -6.91
C ARG A 70 -5.64 -4.08 -7.65
N ARG A 71 -6.81 -3.58 -7.24
CA ARG A 71 -7.41 -2.38 -7.80
C ARG A 71 -6.54 -1.15 -7.55
N ARG A 72 -6.03 -0.96 -6.33
CA ARG A 72 -5.18 0.18 -6.01
C ARG A 72 -3.87 0.17 -6.80
N LEU A 73 -3.28 -1.00 -7.05
CA LEU A 73 -2.13 -1.16 -7.94
C LEU A 73 -2.44 -0.69 -9.37
N ARG A 74 -3.59 -1.07 -9.93
CA ARG A 74 -4.03 -0.62 -11.26
C ARG A 74 -4.24 0.89 -11.32
N GLU A 75 -4.95 1.44 -10.33
CA GLU A 75 -5.17 2.89 -10.22
C GLU A 75 -3.84 3.65 -10.14
N THR A 76 -2.91 3.14 -9.33
CA THR A 76 -1.56 3.72 -9.19
C THR A 76 -0.80 3.65 -10.50
N LEU A 77 -0.77 2.49 -11.18
CA LEU A 77 -0.10 2.34 -12.47
C LEU A 77 -0.65 3.34 -13.50
N THR A 78 -1.96 3.42 -13.66
CA THR A 78 -2.60 4.37 -14.57
C THR A 78 -2.26 5.82 -14.22
N ALA A 79 -2.24 6.17 -12.93
CA ALA A 79 -1.87 7.50 -12.47
C ALA A 79 -0.41 7.84 -12.82
N PHE A 80 0.51 6.89 -12.67
CA PHE A 80 1.92 7.04 -13.03
C PHE A 80 2.12 7.14 -14.56
N GLU A 81 1.41 6.34 -15.35
CA GLU A 81 1.43 6.42 -16.82
C GLU A 81 0.92 7.79 -17.32
N GLN A 82 -0.13 8.32 -16.69
CA GLN A 82 -0.70 9.63 -17.04
C GLN A 82 0.09 10.81 -16.43
N GLY A 83 0.91 10.55 -15.42
CA GLY A 83 1.65 11.57 -14.67
C GLY A 83 0.77 12.53 -13.85
N LYS A 84 -0.52 12.22 -13.65
CA LYS A 84 -1.46 13.02 -12.87
C LYS A 84 -2.57 12.16 -12.28
N CYS A 85 -3.13 12.59 -11.15
CA CYS A 85 -4.27 11.94 -10.51
C CYS A 85 -5.09 12.95 -9.70
N ASN A 86 -6.38 12.69 -9.50
CA ASN A 86 -7.24 13.45 -8.59
C ASN A 86 -7.21 12.90 -7.15
N ASP A 87 -6.57 11.74 -6.93
CA ASP A 87 -6.32 11.20 -5.60
C ASP A 87 -5.08 11.86 -5.00
N ASP A 88 -5.26 12.55 -3.87
CA ASP A 88 -4.19 13.32 -3.21
C ASP A 88 -2.98 12.47 -2.84
N VAL A 89 -3.18 11.20 -2.48
CA VAL A 89 -2.09 10.29 -2.10
C VAL A 89 -1.31 9.87 -3.34
N LEU A 90 -1.98 9.47 -4.42
CA LEU A 90 -1.31 9.13 -5.67
C LEU A 90 -0.60 10.34 -6.29
N ALA A 91 -1.22 11.52 -6.24
CA ALA A 91 -0.61 12.75 -6.72
C ALA A 91 0.70 13.07 -5.97
N LYS A 92 0.71 12.90 -4.65
CA LYS A 92 1.93 13.05 -3.83
C LYS A 92 2.98 11.99 -4.14
N LEU A 93 2.59 10.73 -4.31
CA LEU A 93 3.53 9.66 -4.68
C LEU A 93 4.19 9.92 -6.04
N ILE A 94 3.43 10.40 -7.01
CA ILE A 94 3.98 10.80 -8.32
C ILE A 94 4.95 11.96 -8.16
N ALA A 95 4.59 12.99 -7.37
CA ALA A 95 5.43 14.17 -7.16
C ALA A 95 6.74 13.85 -6.41
N GLN A 96 6.73 12.84 -5.54
CA GLN A 96 7.90 12.37 -4.79
C GLN A 96 8.72 11.30 -5.54
N CYS A 97 8.26 10.85 -6.70
CA CYS A 97 8.94 9.82 -7.47
C CYS A 97 10.08 10.41 -8.29
N GLU A 98 11.29 9.90 -8.08
CA GLU A 98 12.49 10.30 -8.83
C GLU A 98 12.52 9.72 -10.26
N ASP A 99 12.22 8.43 -10.40
CA ASP A 99 12.17 7.73 -11.68
C ASP A 99 10.79 7.12 -11.94
N ARG A 100 10.00 7.83 -12.74
CA ARG A 100 8.65 7.40 -13.10
C ARG A 100 8.64 6.13 -13.95
N ASN A 101 9.64 5.90 -14.79
CA ASN A 101 9.68 4.71 -15.65
C ASN A 101 9.96 3.46 -14.83
N ASP A 102 10.88 3.55 -13.87
CA ASP A 102 11.16 2.47 -12.93
C ASP A 102 9.94 2.18 -12.03
N ALA A 103 9.24 3.22 -11.54
CA ALA A 103 7.99 3.04 -10.81
C ALA A 103 6.91 2.31 -11.64
N ILE A 104 6.71 2.70 -12.91
CA ILE A 104 5.81 2.02 -13.85
C ILE A 104 6.22 0.55 -14.04
N PHE A 105 7.52 0.28 -14.20
CA PHE A 105 8.04 -1.08 -14.33
C PHE A 105 7.74 -1.94 -13.10
N ARG A 106 8.02 -1.43 -11.90
CA ARG A 106 7.72 -2.12 -10.63
C ARG A 106 6.23 -2.39 -10.45
N LEU A 107 5.38 -1.40 -10.70
CA LEU A 107 3.91 -1.53 -10.63
C LEU A 107 3.37 -2.55 -11.64
N THR A 108 3.92 -2.55 -12.86
CA THR A 108 3.56 -3.51 -13.91
C THR A 108 3.91 -4.94 -13.49
N ASN A 109 5.13 -5.15 -12.96
CA ASN A 109 5.54 -6.46 -12.46
C ASN A 109 4.73 -6.90 -11.24
N ALA A 110 4.44 -5.99 -10.32
CA ALA A 110 3.57 -6.26 -9.18
C ALA A 110 2.17 -6.71 -9.60
N LEU A 111 1.59 -6.14 -10.67
CA LEU A 111 0.30 -6.58 -11.20
C LEU A 111 0.36 -7.93 -11.92
N ARG A 112 1.45 -8.22 -12.61
CA ARG A 112 1.66 -9.51 -13.29
C ARG A 112 1.85 -10.65 -12.29
N GLY A 113 2.68 -10.44 -11.27
CA GLY A 113 2.94 -11.40 -10.20
C GLY A 113 1.94 -11.34 -9.05
N PHE A 114 0.86 -10.55 -9.16
CA PHE A 114 -0.06 -10.33 -8.03
C PHE A 114 -0.69 -11.62 -7.50
N ASP A 115 -0.81 -12.64 -8.34
CA ASP A 115 -1.36 -13.91 -7.92
C ASP A 115 -0.47 -14.65 -6.91
N GLU A 116 0.83 -14.29 -6.83
CA GLU A 116 1.81 -14.78 -5.85
C GLU A 116 1.87 -13.95 -4.56
N ALA A 117 1.05 -12.90 -4.42
CA ALA A 117 1.05 -12.05 -3.23
C ALA A 117 0.63 -12.83 -1.96
N ALA A 118 1.42 -12.71 -0.89
CA ALA A 118 1.19 -13.39 0.38
C ALA A 118 0.13 -12.67 1.24
N ILE A 119 -1.15 -12.77 0.83
CA ILE A 119 -2.30 -12.24 1.57
C ILE A 119 -3.08 -13.42 2.14
N LEU A 120 -2.99 -13.64 3.45
CA LEU A 120 -3.38 -14.89 4.10
C LEU A 120 -4.33 -14.67 5.28
N THR A 121 -5.10 -15.69 5.61
CA THR A 121 -5.90 -15.77 6.85
C THR A 121 -5.09 -16.44 7.97
N ILE A 122 -5.27 -16.04 9.24
CA ILE A 122 -4.71 -16.71 10.44
C ILE A 122 -5.52 -17.95 10.81
#